data_AF-A0A972G9E1-F1
#
_entry.id   AF-A0A972G9E1-F1
#
_cell.length_a   1.000
_cell.length_b   1.000
_cell.length_c   1.000
_cell.angle_alpha   90.00
_cell.angle_beta   90.00
_cell.angle_gamma   90.00
#
_symmetry.space_group_name_H-M   'P 1'
#
loop_
_entity.id
_entity.type
_entity.pdbx_description
1 polymer ?
#
loop_
_entity_poly.entity_id
_entity_poly.type
_entity_poly.pdbx_seq_one_letter_code
_entity_poly.pdbx_strand_id
1 'polypeptide(L)'
;MILQALRPRCIHYRCIHHLVFQSVAAAQKGDIEFELLSQGTLAEALQAGGTGIGGFYTPTAHGTVIAKSNEIKEIDGTSYVFQKGIRGNVAFVRAWRGDTAGNLVYHMTEQNFNKAMATAAELVITEDEQIIPIGTFDPDPYARKFC
;
A
#
# COMPACT_ATOMS: atom_id res chain seq x y z
N MET A 1 -1.64 2.51 -7.19
CA MET A 1 -2.51 1.31 -7.25
C MET A 1 -1.66 0.04 -7.24
N ILE A 2 -1.96 -0.96 -6.39
CA ILE A 2 -1.31 -2.29 -6.43
C ILE A 2 -2.26 -3.28 -7.10
N LEU A 3 -1.81 -3.92 -8.17
CA LEU A 3 -2.54 -4.99 -8.85
C LEU A 3 -1.86 -6.32 -8.55
N GLN A 4 -2.60 -7.26 -7.96
CA GLN A 4 -2.26 -8.69 -7.98
C GLN A 4 -3.21 -9.40 -8.94
N ALA A 5 -2.68 -9.86 -10.07
CA ALA A 5 -3.42 -10.66 -11.04
C ALA A 5 -3.14 -12.13 -10.76
N LEU A 6 -4.15 -12.88 -10.28
CA LEU A 6 -4.04 -14.33 -10.10
C LEU A 6 -4.92 -15.14 -11.06
N ARG A 7 -5.79 -14.52 -11.88
CA ARG A 7 -6.51 -15.15 -13.01
C ARG A 7 -6.94 -14.13 -14.09
N PRO A 8 -7.09 -14.53 -15.38
CA PRO A 8 -7.37 -13.63 -16.51
C PRO A 8 -8.76 -12.97 -16.52
N ARG A 9 -9.58 -13.14 -15.47
CA ARG A 9 -10.92 -12.54 -15.35
C ARG A 9 -11.19 -11.79 -14.04
N CYS A 10 -10.25 -11.79 -13.09
CA CYS A 10 -10.48 -11.19 -11.78
C CYS A 10 -9.38 -10.14 -11.49
N ILE A 11 -9.75 -8.86 -11.56
CA ILE A 11 -8.94 -7.79 -10.99
C ILE A 11 -9.23 -7.80 -9.49
N HIS A 12 -8.35 -8.41 -8.69
CA HIS A 12 -8.51 -8.46 -7.24
C HIS A 12 -8.13 -7.08 -6.67
N TYR A 13 -9.12 -6.25 -6.37
CA TYR A 13 -8.92 -4.98 -5.69
C TYR A 13 -8.77 -5.24 -4.20
N ARG A 14 -7.52 -5.39 -3.76
CA ARG A 14 -7.24 -5.71 -2.37
C ARG A 14 -7.43 -4.52 -1.40
N CYS A 15 -7.63 -3.30 -1.90
CA CYS A 15 -7.96 -2.18 -1.04
C CYS A 15 -8.66 -1.03 -1.78
N ILE A 16 -9.79 -0.57 -1.23
CA ILE A 16 -10.50 0.62 -1.67
C ILE A 16 -10.40 1.64 -0.53
N HIS A 17 -9.60 2.68 -0.72
CA HIS A 17 -9.54 3.79 0.24
C HIS A 17 -10.44 4.97 -0.18
N HIS A 18 -10.68 5.20 -1.48
CA HIS A 18 -11.47 6.38 -1.93
C HIS A 18 -12.23 6.28 -3.28
N LEU A 19 -12.48 5.08 -3.84
CA LEU A 19 -13.29 4.91 -5.06
C LEU A 19 -14.74 4.53 -4.74
N VAL A 20 -15.44 5.37 -3.98
CA VAL A 20 -16.63 4.95 -3.23
C VAL A 20 -17.79 4.47 -4.12
N PHE A 21 -18.17 5.20 -5.17
CA PHE A 21 -19.44 4.87 -5.86
C PHE A 21 -19.38 3.64 -6.76
N GLN A 22 -18.39 3.56 -7.66
CA GLN A 22 -18.31 2.46 -8.63
C GLN A 22 -17.91 1.14 -7.97
N SER A 23 -16.98 1.19 -7.01
CA SER A 23 -16.57 -0.03 -6.30
C SER A 23 -17.65 -0.56 -5.36
N VAL A 24 -18.40 0.31 -4.67
CA VAL A 24 -19.54 -0.12 -3.86
C VAL A 24 -20.65 -0.70 -4.75
N ALA A 25 -20.93 -0.08 -5.90
CA ALA A 25 -21.89 -0.63 -6.84
C ALA A 25 -21.47 -2.01 -7.38
N ALA A 26 -20.20 -2.18 -7.73
CA ALA A 26 -19.65 -3.47 -8.16
C ALA A 26 -19.68 -4.52 -7.03
N ALA A 27 -19.35 -4.11 -5.79
CA ALA A 27 -19.41 -4.99 -4.62
C ALA A 27 -20.84 -5.46 -4.33
N GLN A 28 -21.82 -4.55 -4.42
CA GLN A 28 -23.24 -4.87 -4.23
C GLN A 28 -23.78 -5.80 -5.31
N LYS A 29 -23.25 -5.71 -6.55
CA LYS A 29 -23.57 -6.63 -7.64
C LYS A 29 -22.87 -7.99 -7.52
N GLY A 30 -21.84 -8.09 -6.68
CA GLY A 30 -21.00 -9.28 -6.57
C GLY A 30 -19.95 -9.41 -7.68
N ASP A 31 -19.67 -8.32 -8.40
CA ASP A 31 -18.72 -8.32 -9.53
C ASP A 31 -17.25 -8.30 -9.06
N ILE A 32 -17.02 -7.91 -7.80
CA ILE A 32 -15.68 -7.81 -7.21
C ILE A 32 -15.61 -8.50 -5.85
N GLU A 33 -14.47 -9.13 -5.59
CA GLU A 33 -14.05 -9.50 -4.25
C GLU A 33 -13.28 -8.34 -3.62
N PHE A 34 -13.44 -8.15 -2.31
CA PHE A 34 -12.78 -7.07 -1.59
C PHE A 34 -12.38 -7.49 -0.17
N GLU A 35 -11.30 -6.89 0.31
CA GLU A 35 -10.82 -7.00 1.68
C GLU A 35 -10.79 -5.58 2.26
N LEU A 36 -11.48 -5.38 3.39
CA LEU A 36 -11.51 -4.07 4.06
C LEU A 36 -10.41 -4.03 5.11
N LEU A 37 -9.54 -3.03 5.01
CA LEU A 37 -8.51 -2.73 6.01
C LEU A 37 -8.67 -1.30 6.50
N SER A 38 -8.37 -1.06 7.78
CA SER A 38 -8.23 0.31 8.25
C SER A 38 -7.07 1.00 7.53
N GLN A 39 -7.12 2.33 7.39
CA GLN A 39 -6.07 3.09 6.69
C GLN A 39 -4.68 2.86 7.30
N GLY A 40 -4.57 2.85 8.63
CA GLY A 40 -3.32 2.59 9.34
C GLY A 40 -2.83 1.15 9.14
N THR A 41 -3.75 0.18 9.20
CA THR A 41 -3.43 -1.22 8.94
C THR A 41 -2.94 -1.44 7.51
N LEU A 42 -3.55 -0.77 6.53
CA LEU A 42 -3.09 -0.83 5.13
C LEU A 42 -1.67 -0.30 4.98
N ALA A 43 -1.38 0.87 5.59
CA ALA A 43 -0.05 1.48 5.51
C ALA A 43 1.02 0.55 6.10
N GLU A 44 0.77 0.00 7.28
CA GLU A 44 1.69 -0.93 7.94
C GLU A 44 1.82 -2.26 7.20
N ALA A 45 0.74 -2.78 6.60
CA ALA A 45 0.80 -4.00 5.82
C ALA A 45 1.67 -3.84 4.56
N LEU A 46 1.58 -2.69 3.88
CA LEU A 46 2.48 -2.36 2.77
C LEU A 46 3.93 -2.22 3.24
N GLN A 47 4.15 -1.51 4.34
CA GLN A 47 5.48 -1.35 4.94
C GLN A 47 6.10 -2.72 5.32
N ALA A 48 5.32 -3.61 5.93
CA ALA A 48 5.74 -4.97 6.27
C ALA A 48 6.09 -5.78 5.01
N GLY A 49 5.23 -5.74 3.99
CA GLY A 49 5.48 -6.43 2.72
C GLY A 49 6.68 -5.88 1.95
N GLY A 50 6.99 -4.59 2.08
CA GLY A 50 8.17 -3.96 1.47
C GLY A 50 9.48 -4.26 2.20
N THR A 51 9.43 -4.52 3.51
CA THR A 51 10.61 -4.86 4.32
C THR A 51 10.84 -6.37 4.49
N GLY A 52 9.97 -7.20 3.90
CA GLY A 52 10.06 -8.66 4.00
C GLY A 52 9.49 -9.26 5.29
N ILE A 53 8.73 -8.48 6.06
CA ILE A 53 8.04 -8.93 7.27
C ILE A 53 6.75 -9.66 6.85
N GLY A 54 6.60 -10.92 7.26
CA GLY A 54 5.46 -11.76 6.88
C GLY A 54 4.10 -11.27 7.39
N GLY A 55 4.08 -10.56 8.52
CA GLY A 55 2.89 -9.97 9.12
C GLY A 55 3.18 -9.35 10.48
N PHE A 56 2.17 -8.67 11.04
CA PHE A 56 2.27 -7.93 12.30
C PHE A 56 0.95 -8.01 13.08
N TYR A 57 1.01 -7.68 14.37
CA TYR A 57 -0.15 -7.61 15.25
C TYR A 57 -0.52 -6.15 15.51
N THR A 58 -1.81 -5.81 15.38
CA THR A 58 -2.33 -4.46 15.66
C THR A 58 -3.63 -4.55 16.47
N PRO A 59 -3.89 -3.66 17.44
CA PRO A 59 -5.17 -3.67 18.16
C PRO A 59 -6.31 -3.15 17.27
N THR A 60 -5.97 -2.54 16.13
CA THR A 60 -6.92 -1.98 15.18
C THR A 60 -7.86 -3.05 14.64
N ALA A 61 -9.16 -2.71 14.59
CA ALA A 61 -10.25 -3.58 14.16
C ALA A 61 -10.60 -4.74 15.12
N HIS A 62 -9.93 -4.92 16.26
CA HIS A 62 -10.34 -5.90 17.27
C HIS A 62 -11.81 -5.69 17.69
N GLY A 63 -12.57 -6.78 17.78
CA GLY A 63 -14.00 -6.75 18.14
C GLY A 63 -14.94 -6.27 17.04
N THR A 64 -14.43 -5.92 15.85
CA THR A 64 -15.26 -5.51 14.69
C THR A 64 -15.55 -6.70 13.76
N VAL A 65 -16.51 -6.52 12.84
CA VAL A 65 -16.79 -7.51 11.78
C VAL A 65 -15.62 -7.76 10.83
N ILE A 66 -14.71 -6.77 10.71
CA ILE A 66 -13.54 -6.83 9.82
C ILE A 66 -12.51 -7.85 10.34
N ALA A 67 -12.37 -7.98 11.67
CA ALA A 67 -11.35 -8.85 12.27
C ALA A 67 -11.83 -10.28 12.55
N LYS A 68 -13.08 -10.65 12.21
CA LYS A 68 -13.68 -11.94 12.60
C LYS A 68 -12.94 -13.16 12.06
N SER A 69 -12.27 -13.04 10.92
CA SER A 69 -11.52 -14.12 10.28
C SER A 69 -10.03 -14.14 10.66
N ASN A 70 -9.56 -13.15 11.42
CA ASN A 70 -8.14 -12.95 11.63
C ASN A 70 -7.68 -13.61 12.93
N GLU A 71 -6.42 -14.04 12.97
CA GLU A 71 -5.81 -14.57 14.18
C GLU A 71 -5.75 -13.48 15.25
N ILE A 72 -6.13 -13.82 16.48
CA ILE A 72 -6.11 -12.92 17.62
C ILE A 72 -5.05 -13.40 18.61
N LYS A 73 -4.25 -12.47 19.11
CA LYS A 73 -3.24 -12.73 20.13
C LYS A 73 -3.32 -11.70 21.24
N GLU A 74 -3.33 -12.18 22.48
CA GLU A 74 -3.19 -11.31 23.65
C GLU A 74 -1.70 -10.99 23.87
N ILE A 75 -1.39 -9.70 23.98
CA ILE A 75 -0.06 -9.17 24.31
C ILE A 75 -0.27 -8.15 25.43
N ASP A 76 0.38 -8.37 26.57
CA ASP A 76 0.30 -7.50 27.75
C ASP A 76 -1.14 -7.14 28.18
N GLY A 77 -2.04 -8.13 28.10
CA GLY A 77 -3.46 -7.98 28.48
C GLY A 77 -4.32 -7.20 27.49
N THR A 78 -3.79 -6.90 26.30
CA THR A 78 -4.56 -6.31 25.19
C THR A 78 -4.65 -7.30 24.04
N SER A 79 -5.84 -7.44 23.45
CA SER A 79 -6.06 -8.31 22.28
C SER A 79 -5.67 -7.60 20.98
N TYR A 80 -4.82 -8.24 20.19
CA TYR A 80 -4.34 -7.77 18.88
C TYR A 80 -4.80 -8.70 17.77
N VAL A 81 -5.01 -8.13 16.60
CA VAL A 81 -5.38 -8.82 15.37
C VAL A 81 -4.15 -8.97 14.48
N PHE A 82 -3.90 -10.18 14.00
CA PHE A 82 -2.85 -10.46 13.02
C PHE A 82 -3.22 -9.91 11.65
N GLN A 83 -2.25 -9.31 10.98
CA GLN A 83 -2.37 -8.77 9.64
C GLN A 83 -1.15 -9.18 8.81
N LYS A 84 -1.40 -9.72 7.63
CA LYS A 84 -0.32 -10.17 6.73
C LYS A 84 0.31 -8.96 6.03
N GLY A 85 1.61 -9.03 5.78
CA GLY A 85 2.28 -8.08 4.88
C GLY A 85 1.66 -8.13 3.47
N ILE A 86 1.46 -6.97 2.86
CA ILE A 86 0.95 -6.84 1.49
C ILE A 86 2.11 -6.51 0.57
N ARG A 87 2.30 -7.35 -0.44
CA ARG A 87 3.24 -7.13 -1.53
C ARG A 87 2.55 -7.37 -2.86
N GLY A 88 2.70 -6.44 -3.78
CA GLY A 88 2.16 -6.51 -5.13
C GLY A 88 3.17 -6.95 -6.18
N ASN A 89 2.68 -7.27 -7.37
CA ASN A 89 3.55 -7.53 -8.52
C ASN A 89 3.98 -6.19 -9.12
N VAL A 90 3.02 -5.26 -9.27
CA VAL A 90 3.25 -3.93 -9.82
C VAL A 90 2.67 -2.87 -8.88
N ALA A 91 3.44 -1.80 -8.62
CA ALA A 91 2.97 -0.59 -7.96
C ALA A 91 3.03 0.60 -8.91
N PHE A 92 1.88 1.25 -9.09
CA PHE A 92 1.82 2.58 -9.70
C PHE A 92 1.86 3.64 -8.61
N VAL A 93 2.87 4.51 -8.67
CA VAL A 93 3.09 5.62 -7.75
C VAL A 93 3.20 6.93 -8.54
N ARG A 94 3.03 8.06 -7.85
CA ARG A 94 3.20 9.39 -8.43
C ARG A 94 4.14 10.22 -7.57
N ALA A 95 5.13 10.85 -8.20
CA ALA A 95 6.07 11.74 -7.55
C ALA A 95 6.05 13.14 -8.16
N TRP A 96 6.54 14.11 -7.40
CA TRP A 96 6.71 15.47 -7.91
C TRP A 96 7.92 15.54 -8.83
N ARG A 97 9.04 14.94 -8.42
CA ARG A 97 10.26 14.86 -9.21
C ARG A 97 10.90 13.49 -9.10
N GLY A 98 11.40 12.98 -10.22
CA GLY A 98 12.22 11.78 -10.29
C GLY A 98 13.55 12.08 -10.98
N ASP A 99 14.63 11.40 -10.60
CA ASP A 99 15.86 11.42 -11.39
C ASP A 99 16.02 10.15 -12.24
N THR A 100 16.97 10.17 -13.18
CA THR A 100 17.24 9.02 -14.05
C THR A 100 17.84 7.81 -13.32
N ALA A 101 18.15 7.93 -12.02
CA ALA A 101 18.56 6.81 -11.17
C ALA A 101 17.40 6.19 -10.38
N GLY A 102 16.18 6.75 -10.47
CA GLY A 102 15.00 6.27 -9.75
C GLY A 102 14.85 6.82 -8.33
N ASN A 103 15.54 7.90 -7.99
CA ASN A 103 15.26 8.64 -6.75
C ASN A 103 13.99 9.48 -6.94
N LEU A 104 13.10 9.45 -5.95
CA LEU A 104 11.82 10.17 -6.00
C LEU A 104 11.72 11.19 -4.88
N VAL A 105 11.20 12.36 -5.23
CA VAL A 105 10.82 13.43 -4.30
C VAL A 105 9.33 13.71 -4.46
N TYR A 106 8.65 13.83 -3.34
CA TYR A 106 7.21 14.07 -3.26
C TYR A 106 6.95 15.45 -2.68
N HIS A 107 5.91 16.13 -3.16
CA HIS A 107 5.57 17.44 -2.67
C HIS A 107 4.47 17.37 -1.59
N MET A 108 4.74 17.91 -0.40
CA MET A 108 3.78 17.99 0.70
C MET A 108 3.12 16.63 1.02
N THR A 109 1.79 16.54 0.96
CA THR A 109 0.99 15.37 1.36
C THR A 109 0.91 14.28 0.27
N GLU A 110 1.55 14.48 -0.89
CA GLU A 110 1.62 13.48 -1.95
C GLU A 110 2.41 12.23 -1.53
N GLN A 111 3.20 12.30 -0.45
CA GLN A 111 3.96 11.16 0.08
C GLN A 111 3.10 9.97 0.51
N ASN A 112 1.84 10.23 0.89
CA ASN A 112 0.84 9.30 1.44
C ASN A 112 1.20 7.79 1.39
N PHE A 113 0.54 7.01 0.53
CA PHE A 113 0.81 5.61 0.30
C PHE A 113 1.89 5.38 -0.75
N ASN A 114 2.22 6.38 -1.58
CA ASN A 114 3.21 6.25 -2.65
C ASN A 114 4.53 5.64 -2.15
N LYS A 115 5.02 6.12 -1.01
CA LYS A 115 6.25 5.61 -0.40
C LYS A 115 6.17 4.14 0.02
N ALA A 116 5.11 3.75 0.73
CA ALA A 116 4.94 2.38 1.19
C ALA A 116 4.65 1.42 0.02
N MET A 117 3.98 1.91 -1.02
CA MET A 117 3.69 1.15 -2.23
C MET A 117 4.93 0.90 -3.09
N ALA A 118 5.82 1.89 -3.19
CA ALA A 118 7.07 1.77 -3.94
C ALA A 118 7.99 0.67 -3.38
N THR A 119 7.97 0.44 -2.07
CA THR A 119 8.78 -0.64 -1.46
C THR A 119 8.06 -2.00 -1.52
N ALA A 120 6.73 -2.00 -1.58
CA ALA A 120 5.88 -3.18 -1.50
C ALA A 120 5.55 -3.82 -2.86
N ALA A 121 6.39 -3.66 -3.89
CA ALA A 121 6.18 -4.29 -5.20
C ALA A 121 7.45 -4.82 -5.85
N GLU A 122 7.30 -5.73 -6.81
CA GLU A 122 8.41 -6.24 -7.64
C GLU A 122 8.78 -5.26 -8.74
N LEU A 123 7.78 -4.66 -9.41
CA LEU A 123 7.94 -3.61 -10.40
C LEU A 123 7.26 -2.33 -9.92
N VAL A 124 7.98 -1.23 -9.93
CA VAL A 124 7.44 0.09 -9.59
C VAL A 124 7.45 0.95 -10.84
N ILE A 125 6.29 1.52 -11.16
CA ILE A 125 6.11 2.47 -12.27
C ILE A 125 5.70 3.79 -11.63
N THR A 126 6.52 4.82 -11.82
CA THR A 126 6.25 6.17 -11.32
C THR A 126 5.80 7.09 -12.46
N GLU A 127 4.83 7.94 -12.16
CA GLU A 127 4.54 9.15 -12.94
C GLU A 127 5.17 10.34 -12.22
N ASP A 128 6.07 11.05 -12.91
CA ASP A 128 6.80 12.17 -12.35
C ASP A 128 6.41 13.47 -13.08
N GLU A 129 6.13 14.55 -12.35
CA GLU A 129 5.88 15.84 -13.01
C GLU A 129 7.13 16.40 -13.70
N GLN A 130 8.32 16.11 -13.15
CA GLN A 130 9.60 16.52 -13.71
C GLN A 130 10.63 15.41 -13.56
N ILE A 131 11.27 15.06 -14.68
CA ILE A 131 12.42 14.16 -14.70
C ILE A 131 13.69 15.01 -14.75
N ILE A 132 14.56 14.88 -13.76
CA ILE A 132 15.78 15.70 -13.61
C ILE A 132 17.06 14.86 -13.70
N PRO A 133 18.22 15.46 -14.01
CA PRO A 133 19.49 14.75 -14.00
C PRO A 133 19.91 14.29 -12.60
N ILE A 134 20.65 13.19 -12.51
CA ILE A 134 21.25 12.70 -11.26
C ILE A 134 22.12 13.77 -10.62
N GLY A 135 22.04 13.91 -9.30
CA GLY A 135 22.80 14.89 -8.52
C GLY A 135 22.19 16.29 -8.48
N THR A 136 21.04 16.50 -9.14
CA THR A 136 20.27 17.75 -9.05
C THR A 136 19.46 17.84 -7.77
N PHE A 137 19.14 16.70 -7.16
CA PHE A 137 18.59 16.67 -5.82
C PHE A 137 19.66 17.17 -4.83
N ASP A 138 19.34 18.24 -4.10
CA ASP A 138 19.98 18.47 -2.80
C ASP A 138 19.76 17.18 -1.97
N PRO A 139 20.69 16.75 -1.09
CA PRO A 139 20.44 15.64 -0.19
C PRO A 139 19.42 16.06 0.87
N ASP A 140 18.18 16.25 0.41
CA ASP A 140 17.00 16.47 1.20
C ASP A 140 16.79 15.21 2.05
N PRO A 141 16.58 15.32 3.38
CA PRO A 141 16.20 14.18 4.22
C PRO A 141 14.95 13.42 3.72
N TYR A 142 14.14 14.00 2.85
CA TYR A 142 12.93 13.39 2.29
C TYR A 142 13.13 12.74 0.91
N ALA A 143 14.23 13.03 0.20
CA ALA A 143 14.59 12.33 -1.03
C ALA A 143 15.07 10.91 -0.67
N ARG A 144 14.44 9.88 -1.20
CA ARG A 144 14.89 8.49 -0.99
C ARG A 144 14.97 7.74 -2.31
N LYS A 145 16.01 6.91 -2.40
CA LYS A 145 16.16 5.91 -3.45
C LYS A 145 15.19 4.76 -3.19
N PHE A 146 14.29 4.50 -4.13
CA PHE A 146 13.30 3.42 -4.01
C PHE A 146 13.56 2.25 -4.96
N CYS A 147 14.42 2.44 -5.97
CA CYS A 147 14.80 1.43 -6.97
C CYS A 147 16.28 1.01 -6.83
#